data_AF-A0ABD0QN12-F1
#
_entry.id   AF-A0ABD0QN12-F1
#
_cell.length_a   1.000
_cell.length_b   1.000
_cell.length_c   1.000
_cell.angle_alpha   90.00
_cell.angle_beta   90.00
_cell.angle_gamma   90.00
#
_symmetry.space_group_name_H-M   'P 1'
#
loop_
_entity.id
_entity.type
_entity.pdbx_description
1 polymer ?
#
loop_
_entity_poly.entity_id
_entity_poly.type
_entity_poly.pdbx_seq_one_letter_code
_entity_poly.pdbx_strand_id
1 'polypeptide(L)'
;LVNGPLSGNSSSDVQGRPFVSSNNISVAKLDELLKEQYNNDFPEQAYDEKPELSFEDQRFLEIVNNSVVKRDGHYQICLPFRKLDITLPDNKKTAEQRALSILKRFKKDEAFLSDYRDFIGDILKKGHAEKVPEEELDRNDGRVWYIPHHGVYHKRKKKIRVVFDCAASFQGTSLNSELLQGPDLTNTLLGVILRFRQEPIAVMADIEGMFHQVKVPKQFLDFLRFLWWPNGDISQPLEEFRMTVHLFGAVSSPSCANFALRKTADDNEGKVDPEVLSTIHNNFYVDDCLKSVSDEKQAIMLVQELIAVCATGGFKLTKWVSNSRNVLASIPEEERSKEMNSALGLQWDT
;
A
#
# COMPACT_ATOMS: atom_id res chain seq x y z
N LEU A 1 37.81 -37.73 -6.28
CA LEU A 1 38.02 -38.82 -5.30
C LEU A 1 36.64 -39.40 -5.04
N VAL A 2 36.17 -40.52 -5.57
CA VAL A 2 36.73 -41.87 -5.84
C VAL A 2 35.63 -42.54 -6.73
N ASN A 3 35.80 -43.13 -7.91
CA ASN A 3 36.56 -44.33 -8.35
C ASN A 3 36.51 -44.43 -9.90
N GLY A 4 37.56 -44.96 -10.53
CA GLY A 4 37.69 -45.12 -11.98
C GLY A 4 36.95 -46.34 -12.58
N PRO A 5 36.89 -46.46 -13.91
CA PRO A 5 36.20 -47.56 -14.57
C PRO A 5 37.06 -48.84 -14.67
N LEU A 6 36.41 -49.97 -14.40
CA LEU A 6 36.93 -51.33 -14.53
C LEU A 6 37.24 -51.64 -16.00
N SER A 7 38.49 -52.01 -16.29
CA SER A 7 38.91 -52.54 -17.57
C SER A 7 38.48 -54.01 -17.72
N GLY A 8 37.64 -54.29 -18.72
CA GLY A 8 37.33 -55.65 -19.20
C GLY A 8 37.65 -55.76 -20.69
N ASN A 9 38.59 -56.65 -21.02
CA ASN A 9 39.15 -56.91 -22.35
C ASN A 9 38.12 -57.11 -23.48
N SER A 10 38.43 -56.62 -24.69
CA SER A 10 38.65 -57.48 -25.87
C SER A 10 38.96 -56.68 -27.16
N SER A 11 40.10 -57.03 -27.76
CA SER A 11 40.38 -57.16 -29.21
C SER A 11 40.01 -56.04 -30.21
N SER A 12 41.07 -55.39 -30.69
CA SER A 12 41.43 -55.22 -32.12
C SER A 12 40.43 -54.60 -33.10
N ASP A 13 40.74 -53.36 -33.48
CA ASP A 13 41.13 -52.94 -34.84
C ASP A 13 40.19 -52.04 -35.67
N VAL A 14 40.85 -51.06 -36.30
CA VAL A 14 40.51 -50.27 -37.50
C VAL A 14 39.58 -49.03 -37.40
N GLN A 15 40.22 -47.86 -37.63
CA GLN A 15 39.72 -46.57 -38.16
C GLN A 15 38.75 -45.72 -37.31
N GLY A 16 39.30 -44.91 -36.40
CA GLY A 16 38.59 -43.82 -35.75
C GLY A 16 38.89 -42.46 -36.39
N ARG A 17 37.98 -41.92 -37.21
CA ARG A 17 37.85 -40.46 -37.33
C ARG A 17 37.34 -39.95 -35.97
N PRO A 18 37.83 -38.83 -35.41
CA PRO A 18 37.25 -38.28 -34.19
C PRO A 18 35.79 -37.92 -34.47
N PHE A 19 34.86 -38.70 -33.89
CA PHE A 19 33.44 -38.40 -33.92
C PHE A 19 33.22 -37.27 -32.92
N VAL A 20 33.11 -36.04 -33.41
CA VAL A 20 32.66 -34.91 -32.58
C VAL A 20 31.14 -35.03 -32.47
N SER A 21 30.65 -35.59 -31.36
CA SER A 21 29.22 -35.49 -31.05
C SER A 21 28.95 -34.09 -30.49
N SER A 22 28.35 -33.24 -31.30
CA SER A 22 27.71 -32.02 -30.82
C SER A 22 26.40 -32.42 -30.14
N ASN A 23 26.31 -32.25 -28.81
CA ASN A 23 25.05 -32.34 -28.10
C ASN A 23 24.25 -31.07 -28.43
N ASN A 24 23.46 -31.11 -29.49
CA ASN A 24 22.48 -30.07 -29.81
C ASN A 24 21.32 -30.16 -28.81
N ILE A 25 21.51 -29.58 -27.64
CA ILE A 25 20.43 -29.34 -26.67
C ILE A 25 19.64 -28.15 -27.21
N SER A 26 18.35 -28.32 -27.48
CA SER A 26 17.48 -27.20 -27.84
C SER A 26 17.43 -26.19 -26.69
N VAL A 27 17.37 -24.90 -27.00
CA VAL A 27 17.34 -23.84 -25.97
C VAL A 27 16.20 -24.06 -24.96
N ALA A 28 15.02 -24.51 -25.43
CA ALA A 28 13.90 -24.88 -24.58
C ALA A 28 14.24 -25.98 -23.55
N LYS A 29 15.09 -26.94 -23.93
CA LYS A 29 15.54 -28.03 -23.07
C LYS A 29 16.65 -27.58 -22.12
N LEU A 30 17.44 -26.57 -22.49
CA LEU A 30 18.45 -25.98 -21.61
C LEU A 30 17.79 -25.21 -20.46
N ASP A 31 16.74 -24.44 -20.75
CA ASP A 31 15.97 -23.72 -19.72
C ASP A 31 15.30 -24.66 -18.72
N GLU A 32 14.73 -25.78 -19.21
CA GLU A 32 14.18 -26.82 -18.33
C GLU A 32 15.24 -27.44 -17.44
N LEU A 33 16.38 -27.85 -18.01
CA LEU A 33 17.48 -28.44 -17.25
C LEU A 33 18.08 -27.45 -16.24
N LEU A 34 18.16 -26.16 -16.59
CA LEU A 34 18.64 -25.12 -15.69
C LEU A 34 17.67 -24.93 -14.52
N LYS A 35 16.36 -24.87 -14.79
CA LYS A 35 15.32 -24.79 -13.74
C LYS A 35 15.36 -26.01 -12.83
N GLU A 36 15.47 -27.22 -13.38
CA GLU A 36 15.60 -28.44 -12.61
C GLU A 36 16.86 -28.43 -11.74
N GLN A 37 17.99 -28.00 -12.27
CA GLN A 37 19.24 -27.88 -11.51
C GLN A 37 19.10 -26.89 -10.34
N TYR A 38 18.56 -25.69 -10.59
CA TYR A 38 18.32 -24.71 -9.52
C TYR A 38 17.35 -25.24 -8.47
N ASN A 39 16.26 -25.91 -8.87
CA ASN A 39 15.30 -26.47 -7.92
C ASN A 39 15.89 -27.62 -7.10
N ASN A 40 16.87 -28.36 -7.63
CA ASN A 40 17.59 -29.41 -6.90
C ASN A 40 18.66 -28.85 -5.96
N ASP A 41 19.39 -27.81 -6.37
CA ASP A 41 20.45 -27.18 -5.59
C ASP A 41 19.87 -26.31 -4.44
N PHE A 42 18.64 -25.84 -4.59
CA PHE A 42 17.87 -25.07 -3.59
C PHE A 42 16.54 -25.78 -3.25
N PRO A 43 16.59 -26.92 -2.52
CA PRO A 43 15.41 -27.73 -2.20
C PRO A 43 14.44 -27.07 -1.23
N GLU A 44 14.72 -25.83 -0.80
CA GLU A 44 13.84 -24.96 -0.01
C GLU A 44 12.46 -24.78 -0.66
N GLN A 45 12.36 -24.93 -2.00
CA GLN A 45 11.08 -24.97 -2.72
C GLN A 45 10.21 -26.22 -2.45
N ALA A 46 10.78 -27.33 -1.96
CA ALA A 46 10.01 -28.56 -1.75
C ALA A 46 9.05 -28.46 -0.55
N TYR A 47 9.33 -27.55 0.39
CA TYR A 47 8.46 -27.19 1.49
C TYR A 47 8.21 -25.68 1.42
N ASP A 48 7.27 -25.31 0.56
CA ASP A 48 6.73 -23.96 0.52
C ASP A 48 5.99 -23.74 1.88
N GLU A 49 6.70 -23.26 2.90
CA GLU A 49 6.10 -22.78 4.16
C GLU A 49 5.26 -21.55 3.82
N LYS A 50 4.09 -21.76 3.21
CA LYS A 50 3.14 -20.70 2.95
C LYS A 50 2.58 -20.30 4.32
N PRO A 51 2.81 -19.06 4.79
CA PRO A 51 2.22 -18.62 6.03
C PRO A 51 0.70 -18.76 5.90
N GLU A 52 0.13 -19.64 6.71
CA GLU A 52 -1.32 -19.80 6.78
C GLU A 52 -1.92 -18.56 7.45
N LEU A 53 -3.11 -18.18 6.98
CA LEU A 53 -3.86 -17.08 7.57
C LEU A 53 -4.26 -17.45 9.00
N SER A 54 -3.93 -16.57 9.94
CA SER A 54 -4.39 -16.73 11.32
C SER A 54 -5.92 -16.66 11.39
N PHE A 55 -6.50 -17.10 12.51
CA PHE A 55 -7.94 -16.93 12.75
C PHE A 55 -8.37 -15.46 12.66
N GLU A 56 -7.53 -14.53 13.11
CA GLU A 56 -7.81 -13.10 13.00
C GLU A 56 -7.76 -12.59 11.56
N ASP A 57 -6.83 -13.11 10.75
CA ASP A 57 -6.72 -12.76 9.34
C ASP A 57 -7.92 -13.28 8.54
N GLN A 58 -8.36 -14.51 8.82
CA GLN A 58 -9.55 -15.08 8.20
C GLN A 58 -10.79 -14.24 8.53
N ARG A 59 -10.97 -13.86 9.81
CA ARG A 59 -12.08 -12.98 10.24
C ARG A 59 -11.99 -11.60 9.62
N PHE A 60 -10.80 -11.03 9.52
CA PHE A 60 -10.60 -9.76 8.82
C PHE A 60 -11.05 -9.87 7.36
N LEU A 61 -10.59 -10.90 6.64
CA LEU A 61 -10.94 -11.09 5.24
C LEU A 61 -12.44 -11.35 5.07
N GLU A 62 -13.08 -12.09 5.97
CA GLU A 62 -14.54 -12.26 5.96
C GLU A 62 -15.27 -10.91 6.08
N ILE A 63 -14.89 -10.08 7.06
CA ILE A 63 -15.52 -8.76 7.25
C ILE A 63 -15.31 -7.88 6.03
N VAL A 64 -14.08 -7.82 5.51
CA VAL A 64 -13.75 -6.95 4.38
C VAL A 64 -14.43 -7.43 3.09
N ASN A 65 -14.41 -8.74 2.78
CA ASN A 65 -15.12 -9.29 1.62
C ASN A 65 -16.63 -9.07 1.69
N ASN A 66 -17.24 -9.23 2.87
CA ASN A 66 -18.69 -9.07 3.03
C ASN A 66 -19.12 -7.59 3.04
N SER A 67 -18.21 -6.66 3.33
CA SER A 67 -18.53 -5.23 3.44
C SER A 67 -18.06 -4.38 2.27
N VAL A 68 -17.16 -4.88 1.42
CA VAL A 68 -16.62 -4.09 0.32
C VAL A 68 -17.71 -3.74 -0.68
N VAL A 69 -17.92 -2.43 -0.87
CA VAL A 69 -18.84 -1.90 -1.88
C VAL A 69 -18.16 -0.77 -2.62
N LYS A 70 -18.27 -0.73 -3.93
CA LYS A 70 -17.77 0.37 -4.75
C LYS A 70 -18.86 1.44 -4.90
N ARG A 71 -18.58 2.67 -4.46
CA ARG A 71 -19.49 3.83 -4.58
C ARG A 71 -18.70 5.07 -4.98
N ASP A 72 -19.26 5.84 -5.91
CA ASP A 72 -18.68 7.10 -6.38
C ASP A 72 -17.20 6.97 -6.80
N GLY A 73 -16.85 5.85 -7.42
CA GLY A 73 -15.48 5.56 -7.88
C GLY A 73 -14.51 5.05 -6.82
N HIS A 74 -14.91 4.97 -5.54
CA HIS A 74 -14.06 4.49 -4.44
C HIS A 74 -14.62 3.22 -3.79
N TYR A 75 -13.75 2.38 -3.26
CA TYR A 75 -14.17 1.29 -2.38
C TYR A 75 -14.51 1.82 -0.98
N GLN A 76 -15.64 1.36 -0.45
CA GLN A 76 -16.07 1.52 0.93
C GLN A 76 -15.86 0.18 1.65
N ILE A 77 -15.09 0.20 2.73
CA ILE A 77 -14.80 -1.00 3.54
C ILE A 77 -15.06 -0.66 5.01
N CYS A 78 -15.80 -1.53 5.71
CA CYS A 78 -16.08 -1.37 7.13
C CYS A 78 -14.80 -1.36 7.97
N LEU A 79 -14.86 -0.75 9.15
CA LEU A 79 -13.81 -0.94 10.15
C LEU A 79 -13.88 -2.40 10.67
N PRO A 80 -12.80 -3.18 10.56
CA PRO A 80 -12.83 -4.61 10.88
C PRO A 80 -12.70 -4.83 12.39
N PHE A 81 -13.76 -4.55 13.14
CA PHE A 81 -13.79 -4.74 14.58
C PHE A 81 -13.69 -6.23 14.96
N ARG A 82 -12.98 -6.49 16.07
CA ARG A 82 -12.86 -7.82 16.69
C ARG A 82 -14.20 -8.35 17.20
N LYS A 83 -15.14 -7.46 17.51
CA LYS A 83 -16.49 -7.77 18.01
C LYS A 83 -17.52 -7.04 17.14
N LEU A 84 -18.62 -7.72 16.81
CA LEU A 84 -19.73 -7.15 16.02
C LEU A 84 -20.43 -6.03 16.81
N ASP A 85 -20.77 -6.31 18.06
CA ASP A 85 -21.43 -5.37 18.98
C ASP A 85 -20.41 -4.52 19.75
N ILE A 86 -19.59 -3.77 19.01
CA ILE A 86 -18.59 -2.88 19.60
C ILE A 86 -19.28 -1.72 20.34
N THR A 87 -18.88 -1.53 21.60
CA THR A 87 -19.26 -0.39 22.45
C THR A 87 -17.99 0.14 23.08
N LEU A 88 -17.72 1.43 22.95
CA LEU A 88 -16.56 2.10 23.51
C LEU A 88 -16.99 3.11 24.59
N PRO A 89 -16.16 3.30 25.62
CA PRO A 89 -16.39 4.35 26.61
C PRO A 89 -16.17 5.73 25.99
N ASP A 90 -16.90 6.74 26.49
CA ASP A 90 -16.74 8.12 26.05
C ASP A 90 -15.38 8.70 26.47
N ASN A 91 -14.47 8.85 25.52
CA ASN A 91 -13.14 9.39 25.72
C ASN A 91 -13.00 10.88 25.34
N LYS A 92 -14.10 11.60 25.08
CA LYS A 92 -14.09 12.99 24.58
C LYS A 92 -13.24 13.93 25.44
N LYS A 93 -13.42 13.89 26.76
CA LYS A 93 -12.66 14.74 27.70
C LYS A 93 -11.15 14.51 27.61
N THR A 94 -10.71 13.28 27.36
CA THR A 94 -9.29 12.97 27.15
C THR A 94 -8.80 13.53 25.82
N ALA A 95 -9.59 13.42 24.75
CA ALA A 95 -9.25 14.05 23.47
C ALA A 95 -9.19 15.58 23.58
N GLU A 96 -10.11 16.22 24.31
CA GLU A 96 -10.10 17.67 24.58
C GLU A 96 -8.81 18.10 25.29
N GLN A 97 -8.39 17.37 26.33
CA GLN A 97 -7.13 17.65 27.03
C GLN A 97 -5.90 17.57 26.10
N ARG A 98 -5.92 16.63 25.15
CA ARG A 98 -4.86 16.49 24.14
C ARG A 98 -4.90 17.67 23.17
N ALA A 99 -6.07 18.08 22.69
CA ALA A 99 -6.24 19.26 21.84
C ALA A 99 -5.73 20.53 22.55
N LEU A 100 -6.13 20.76 23.80
CA LEU A 100 -5.67 21.91 24.61
C LEU A 100 -4.15 21.90 24.84
N SER A 101 -3.51 20.73 24.86
CA SER A 101 -2.05 20.64 24.93
C SER A 101 -1.39 21.11 23.63
N ILE A 102 -1.97 20.79 22.47
CA ILE A 102 -1.51 21.27 21.16
C ILE A 102 -1.73 22.78 21.03
N LEU A 103 -2.85 23.31 21.54
CA LEU A 103 -3.14 24.74 21.58
C LEU A 103 -2.01 25.54 22.25
N LYS A 104 -1.42 25.02 23.33
CA LYS A 104 -0.27 25.65 24.00
C LYS A 104 0.94 25.79 23.06
N ARG A 105 1.12 24.85 22.12
CA ARG A 105 2.17 24.92 21.10
C ARG A 105 1.80 25.88 19.99
N PHE A 106 0.56 25.85 19.50
CA PHE A 106 0.07 26.80 18.49
C PHE A 106 0.26 28.26 18.91
N LYS A 107 0.04 28.58 20.19
CA LYS A 107 0.26 29.94 20.74
C LYS A 107 1.72 30.39 20.77
N LYS A 108 2.68 29.46 20.66
CA LYS A 108 4.13 29.73 20.72
C LYS A 108 4.82 29.62 19.37
N ASP A 109 4.17 28.98 18.40
CA ASP A 109 4.76 28.58 17.13
C ASP A 109 3.71 28.79 16.02
N GLU A 110 3.70 30.00 15.46
CA GLU A 110 2.76 30.40 14.40
C GLU A 110 2.96 29.60 13.11
N ALA A 111 4.21 29.24 12.78
CA ALA A 111 4.52 28.41 11.62
C ALA A 111 3.91 27.01 11.79
N PHE A 112 4.06 26.39 12.97
CA PHE A 112 3.43 25.11 13.26
C PHE A 112 1.90 25.16 13.20
N LEU A 113 1.29 26.25 13.65
CA LEU A 113 -0.16 26.45 13.50
C LEU A 113 -0.57 26.57 12.03
N SER A 114 0.16 27.38 11.23
CA SER A 114 -0.11 27.54 9.81
C SER A 114 -0.03 26.22 9.06
N ASP A 115 1.04 25.46 9.25
CA ASP A 115 1.23 24.15 8.63
C ASP A 115 0.12 23.17 9.03
N TYR A 116 -0.33 23.22 10.29
CA TYR A 116 -1.44 22.39 10.76
C TYR A 116 -2.77 22.76 10.11
N ARG A 117 -3.04 24.06 9.96
CA ARG A 117 -4.24 24.58 9.28
C ARG A 117 -4.27 24.13 7.84
N ASP A 118 -3.15 24.22 7.14
CA ASP A 118 -3.04 23.77 5.75
C ASP A 118 -3.29 22.26 5.64
N PHE A 119 -2.74 21.45 6.56
CA PHE A 119 -2.99 20.02 6.58
C PHE A 119 -4.48 19.69 6.81
N ILE A 120 -5.09 20.24 7.86
CA ILE A 120 -6.49 19.94 8.19
C ILE A 120 -7.43 20.51 7.09
N GLY A 121 -7.11 21.69 6.56
CA GLY A 121 -7.82 22.28 5.43
C GLY A 121 -7.78 21.41 4.18
N ASP A 122 -6.63 20.80 3.85
CA ASP A 122 -6.50 19.89 2.70
C ASP A 122 -7.36 18.63 2.86
N ILE A 123 -7.36 17.99 4.03
CA ILE A 123 -8.19 16.78 4.25
C ILE A 123 -9.69 17.09 4.24
N LEU A 124 -10.11 18.27 4.73
CA LEU A 124 -11.51 18.72 4.65
C LEU A 124 -11.90 19.04 3.20
N LYS A 125 -11.04 19.77 2.47
CA LYS A 125 -11.27 20.13 1.06
C LYS A 125 -11.38 18.90 0.15
N LYS A 126 -10.58 17.86 0.42
CA LYS A 126 -10.60 16.59 -0.30
C LYS A 126 -11.75 15.66 0.12
N GLY A 127 -12.56 16.05 1.11
CA GLY A 127 -13.63 15.22 1.65
C GLY A 127 -13.12 13.93 2.30
N HIS A 128 -11.90 13.96 2.85
CA HIS A 128 -11.35 12.89 3.70
C HIS A 128 -11.77 13.04 5.16
N ALA A 129 -12.24 14.23 5.53
CA ALA A 129 -12.86 14.53 6.81
C ALA A 129 -14.05 15.45 6.60
N GLU A 130 -14.98 15.44 7.54
CA GLU A 130 -16.14 16.33 7.56
C GLU A 130 -16.43 16.78 8.99
N LYS A 131 -17.13 17.92 9.13
CA LYS A 131 -17.72 18.31 10.42
C LYS A 131 -18.85 17.34 10.74
N VAL A 132 -18.94 16.89 11.99
CA VAL A 132 -20.06 16.02 12.42
C VAL A 132 -21.36 16.83 12.31
N PRO A 133 -22.41 16.30 11.65
CA PRO A 133 -23.71 16.97 11.58
C PRO A 133 -24.30 17.20 12.97
N GLU A 134 -25.03 18.30 13.16
CA GLU A 134 -25.58 18.68 14.48
C GLU A 134 -26.52 17.60 15.03
N GLU A 135 -27.30 16.97 14.16
CA GLU A 135 -28.20 15.87 14.48
C GLU A 135 -27.48 14.57 14.90
N GLU A 136 -26.17 14.46 14.65
CA GLU A 136 -25.35 13.30 14.99
C GLU A 136 -24.40 13.57 16.17
N LEU A 137 -24.38 14.78 16.75
CA LEU A 137 -23.50 15.12 17.88
C LEU A 137 -23.85 14.33 19.14
N ASP A 138 -25.13 14.31 19.51
CA ASP A 138 -25.64 13.72 20.75
C ASP A 138 -25.94 12.22 20.61
N ARG A 139 -24.89 11.44 20.34
CA ARG A 139 -24.96 9.97 20.30
C ARG A 139 -24.47 9.36 21.60
N ASN A 140 -25.27 8.46 22.17
CA ASN A 140 -24.98 7.75 23.44
C ASN A 140 -25.06 6.23 23.30
N ASP A 141 -24.96 5.70 22.08
CA ASP A 141 -25.00 4.27 21.77
C ASP A 141 -23.66 3.55 21.96
N GLY A 142 -22.64 4.28 22.45
CA GLY A 142 -21.28 3.77 22.63
C GLY A 142 -20.54 3.50 21.32
N ARG A 143 -21.04 4.02 20.18
CA ARG A 143 -20.39 3.88 18.86
C ARG A 143 -19.69 5.17 18.43
N VAL A 144 -19.20 5.93 19.41
CA VAL A 144 -18.47 7.19 19.22
C VAL A 144 -17.10 7.05 19.88
N TRP A 145 -16.05 7.44 19.15
CA TRP A 145 -14.69 7.47 19.66
C TRP A 145 -13.93 8.67 19.10
N TYR A 146 -13.23 9.39 19.98
CA TYR A 146 -12.43 10.54 19.61
C TYR A 146 -10.96 10.14 19.51
N ILE A 147 -10.37 10.30 18.34
CA ILE A 147 -8.96 10.03 18.06
C ILE A 147 -8.16 11.31 18.29
N PRO A 148 -7.26 11.35 19.29
CA PRO A 148 -6.33 12.46 19.44
C PRO A 148 -5.40 12.53 18.23
N HIS A 149 -4.97 13.73 17.85
CA HIS A 149 -4.02 13.91 16.75
C HIS A 149 -2.83 14.75 17.18
N HIS A 150 -1.69 14.64 16.49
CA HIS A 150 -0.51 15.45 16.78
C HIS A 150 0.34 15.65 15.52
N GLY A 151 1.03 16.78 15.45
CA GLY A 151 1.84 17.17 14.28
C GLY A 151 3.30 16.80 14.46
N VAL A 152 3.86 16.07 13.49
CA VAL A 152 5.26 15.70 13.43
C VAL A 152 5.87 16.21 12.13
N TYR A 153 7.05 16.83 12.20
CA TYR A 153 7.78 17.24 11.00
C TYR A 153 8.62 16.10 10.46
N HIS A 154 8.53 15.89 9.15
CA HIS A 154 9.46 15.00 8.47
C HIS A 154 10.88 15.60 8.52
N LYS A 155 11.85 14.89 9.13
CA LYS A 155 13.22 15.39 9.42
C LYS A 155 13.92 16.05 8.23
N ARG A 156 13.77 15.47 7.03
CA ARG A 156 14.40 16.00 5.78
C ARG A 156 13.53 17.02 5.05
N LYS A 157 12.30 16.65 4.68
CA LYS A 157 11.38 17.48 3.87
C LYS A 157 10.80 18.70 4.61
N LYS A 158 10.97 18.79 5.94
CA LYS A 158 10.37 19.81 6.82
C LYS A 158 8.85 20.02 6.61
N LYS A 159 8.17 19.03 6.04
CA LYS A 159 6.72 19.02 5.86
C LYS A 159 6.05 18.43 7.10
N ILE A 160 5.02 19.09 7.61
CA ILE A 160 4.20 18.56 8.70
C ILE A 160 3.43 17.33 8.22
N ARG A 161 3.27 16.36 9.12
CA ARG A 161 2.28 15.29 9.02
C ARG A 161 1.48 15.28 10.32
N VAL A 162 0.17 15.35 10.21
CA VAL A 162 -0.71 15.12 11.35
C VAL A 162 -0.98 13.62 11.46
N VAL A 163 -0.61 13.07 12.60
CA VAL A 163 -0.81 11.65 12.93
C VAL A 163 -1.99 11.57 13.88
N PHE A 164 -2.97 10.75 13.51
CA PHE A 164 -4.11 10.41 14.34
C PHE A 164 -3.75 9.17 15.17
N ASP A 165 -3.79 9.31 16.49
CA ASP A 165 -3.33 8.32 17.44
C ASP A 165 -4.45 7.35 17.82
N CYS A 166 -4.68 6.35 16.96
CA CYS A 166 -5.66 5.29 17.21
C CYS A 166 -5.23 4.31 18.32
N ALA A 167 -3.98 4.41 18.80
CA ALA A 167 -3.46 3.61 19.91
C ALA A 167 -3.71 4.26 21.28
N ALA A 168 -4.08 5.55 21.30
CA ALA A 168 -4.43 6.27 22.52
C ALA A 168 -5.51 5.52 23.31
N SER A 169 -5.16 5.09 24.52
CA SER A 169 -6.04 4.29 25.36
C SER A 169 -6.84 5.14 26.34
N PHE A 170 -8.07 4.69 26.59
CA PHE A 170 -8.95 5.23 27.62
C PHE A 170 -9.73 4.08 28.25
N GLN A 171 -9.73 4.02 29.59
CA GLN A 171 -10.38 2.95 30.35
C GLN A 171 -10.03 1.52 29.88
N GLY A 172 -8.77 1.30 29.52
CA GLY A 172 -8.26 -0.03 29.16
C GLY A 172 -8.53 -0.47 27.71
N THR A 173 -9.15 0.38 26.87
CA THR A 173 -9.34 0.11 25.44
C THR A 173 -8.79 1.24 24.58
N SER A 174 -8.51 0.95 23.31
CA SER A 174 -8.19 1.90 22.24
C SER A 174 -8.80 1.41 20.94
N LEU A 175 -8.96 2.31 19.96
CA LEU A 175 -9.46 1.92 18.64
C LEU A 175 -8.62 0.79 18.03
N ASN A 176 -7.28 0.88 18.09
CA ASN A 176 -6.40 -0.17 17.59
C ASN A 176 -6.53 -1.50 18.33
N SER A 177 -6.81 -1.49 19.63
CA SER A 177 -7.02 -2.74 20.37
C SER A 177 -8.30 -3.47 19.96
N GLU A 178 -9.29 -2.75 19.43
CA GLU A 178 -10.59 -3.31 19.02
C GLU A 178 -10.65 -3.65 17.52
N LEU A 179 -9.66 -3.22 16.73
CA LEU A 179 -9.57 -3.52 15.30
C LEU A 179 -8.70 -4.76 15.05
N LEU A 180 -9.12 -5.56 14.07
CA LEU A 180 -8.29 -6.60 13.46
C LEU A 180 -7.30 -5.92 12.51
N GLN A 181 -6.01 -6.24 12.64
CA GLN A 181 -4.97 -5.73 11.73
C GLN A 181 -5.21 -6.23 10.31
N GLY A 182 -5.55 -7.52 10.19
CA GLY A 182 -5.61 -8.22 8.91
C GLY A 182 -4.25 -8.74 8.45
N PRO A 183 -4.25 -9.58 7.40
CA PRO A 183 -3.02 -10.18 6.90
C PRO A 183 -2.11 -9.12 6.29
N ASP A 184 -0.82 -9.40 6.30
CA ASP A 184 0.14 -8.65 5.50
C ASP A 184 -0.05 -8.99 4.02
N LEU A 185 -0.77 -8.10 3.31
CA LEU A 185 -1.03 -8.22 1.88
C LEU A 185 0.02 -7.49 1.02
N THR A 186 1.06 -6.95 1.66
CA THR A 186 2.12 -6.22 0.96
C THR A 186 3.07 -7.20 0.27
N ASN A 187 3.57 -6.80 -0.90
CA ASN A 187 4.62 -7.58 -1.55
C ASN A 187 5.93 -7.44 -0.77
N THR A 188 6.74 -8.50 -0.73
CA THR A 188 8.07 -8.40 -0.15
C THR A 188 8.89 -7.36 -0.91
N LEU A 189 9.57 -6.48 -0.17
CA LEU A 189 10.43 -5.46 -0.77
C LEU A 189 11.47 -6.08 -1.72
N LEU A 190 12.06 -7.21 -1.32
CA LEU A 190 13.00 -7.96 -2.15
C LEU A 190 12.35 -8.42 -3.46
N GLY A 191 11.14 -8.99 -3.42
CA GLY A 191 10.43 -9.44 -4.61
C GLY A 191 10.13 -8.29 -5.57
N VAL A 192 9.69 -7.15 -5.04
CA VAL A 192 9.41 -5.94 -5.84
C VAL A 192 10.70 -5.42 -6.50
N ILE A 193 11.81 -5.32 -5.74
CA ILE A 193 13.10 -4.85 -6.27
C ILE A 193 13.66 -5.82 -7.33
N LEU A 194 13.55 -7.13 -7.12
CA LEU A 194 14.02 -8.12 -8.09
C LEU A 194 13.27 -7.99 -9.41
N ARG A 195 11.94 -7.92 -9.38
CA ARG A 195 11.11 -7.69 -10.57
C ARG A 195 11.43 -6.36 -11.25
N PHE A 196 11.61 -5.31 -10.47
CA PHE A 196 11.97 -3.98 -10.99
C PHE A 196 13.31 -3.96 -11.74
N ARG A 197 14.23 -4.87 -11.43
CA ARG A 197 15.57 -4.94 -12.07
C ARG A 197 15.65 -5.92 -13.26
N GLN A 198 14.54 -6.54 -13.65
CA GLN A 198 14.55 -7.57 -14.71
C GLN A 198 14.74 -6.98 -16.10
N GLU A 199 14.25 -5.76 -16.35
CA GLU A 199 14.13 -5.20 -17.69
C GLU A 199 14.74 -3.79 -17.80
N PRO A 200 15.13 -3.33 -19.02
CA PRO A 200 15.88 -2.09 -19.22
C PRO A 200 15.07 -0.80 -19.03
N ILE A 201 13.75 -0.80 -19.28
CA ILE A 201 12.92 0.41 -19.16
C ILE A 201 12.15 0.37 -17.85
N ALA A 202 12.49 1.26 -16.93
CA ALA A 202 11.96 1.31 -15.59
C ALA A 202 10.94 2.44 -15.42
N VAL A 203 9.84 2.18 -14.72
CA VAL A 203 8.82 3.16 -14.32
C VAL A 203 8.50 3.01 -12.84
N MET A 204 8.27 4.15 -12.18
CA MET A 204 7.84 4.20 -10.79
C MET A 204 6.73 5.23 -10.61
N ALA A 205 5.84 4.96 -9.66
CA ALA A 205 4.77 5.86 -9.25
C ALA A 205 4.45 5.69 -7.76
N ASP A 206 3.71 6.63 -7.20
CA ASP A 206 3.20 6.66 -5.84
C ASP A 206 1.68 6.77 -5.88
N ILE A 207 0.98 6.07 -5.00
CA ILE A 207 -0.47 6.27 -4.80
C ILE A 207 -0.66 7.48 -3.88
N GLU A 208 -1.34 8.52 -4.38
CA GLU A 208 -1.62 9.71 -3.59
C GLU A 208 -2.46 9.35 -2.36
N GLY A 209 -1.84 9.34 -1.17
CA GLY A 209 -2.56 9.10 0.09
C GLY A 209 -3.32 7.77 0.10
N MET A 210 -2.64 6.67 -0.20
CA MET A 210 -3.21 5.31 -0.38
C MET A 210 -4.37 4.96 0.56
N PHE A 211 -4.21 5.18 1.87
CA PHE A 211 -5.26 4.82 2.85
C PHE A 211 -6.52 5.66 2.68
N HIS A 212 -6.36 6.95 2.36
CA HIS A 212 -7.48 7.87 2.16
C HIS A 212 -8.30 7.56 0.90
N GLN A 213 -7.79 6.71 0.00
CA GLN A 213 -8.53 6.28 -1.19
C GLN A 213 -9.63 5.26 -0.86
N VAL A 214 -9.58 4.64 0.32
CA VAL A 214 -10.61 3.73 0.80
C VAL A 214 -11.52 4.46 1.79
N LYS A 215 -12.80 4.52 1.46
CA LYS A 215 -13.84 5.19 2.24
C LYS A 215 -14.32 4.29 3.39
N VAL A 216 -14.81 4.90 4.46
CA VAL A 216 -15.44 4.20 5.58
C VAL A 216 -16.96 4.40 5.50
N PRO A 217 -17.78 3.34 5.64
CA PRO A 217 -19.23 3.48 5.63
C PRO A 217 -19.76 4.37 6.77
N LYS A 218 -20.86 5.10 6.51
CA LYS A 218 -21.46 6.09 7.43
C LYS A 218 -21.62 5.55 8.86
N GLN A 219 -22.04 4.29 9.00
CA GLN A 219 -22.28 3.63 10.28
C GLN A 219 -21.03 3.43 11.17
N PHE A 220 -19.83 3.68 10.64
CA PHE A 220 -18.55 3.54 11.34
C PHE A 220 -17.75 4.84 11.45
N LEU A 221 -18.19 5.94 10.83
CA LEU A 221 -17.44 7.20 10.80
C LEU A 221 -17.23 7.79 12.20
N ASP A 222 -18.19 7.58 13.10
CA ASP A 222 -18.12 8.13 14.46
C ASP A 222 -17.11 7.45 15.38
N PHE A 223 -16.53 6.31 14.97
CA PHE A 223 -15.33 5.76 15.61
C PHE A 223 -14.06 6.55 15.28
N LEU A 224 -14.16 7.45 14.29
CA LEU A 224 -13.05 8.24 13.74
C LEU A 224 -13.23 9.74 13.99
N ARG A 225 -13.95 10.12 15.06
CA ARG A 225 -14.10 11.52 15.43
C ARG A 225 -12.78 12.11 15.87
N PHE A 226 -12.59 13.40 15.68
CA PHE A 226 -11.49 14.18 16.24
C PHE A 226 -11.96 15.60 16.54
N LEU A 227 -11.20 16.34 17.34
CA LEU A 227 -11.57 17.68 17.78
C LEU A 227 -10.71 18.72 17.08
N TRP A 228 -11.32 19.70 16.45
CA TRP A 228 -10.59 20.74 15.73
C TRP A 228 -11.27 22.10 15.86
N TRP A 229 -10.47 23.17 15.73
CA TRP A 229 -10.96 24.54 15.70
C TRP A 229 -11.52 24.86 14.32
N PRO A 230 -12.75 25.38 14.20
CA PRO A 230 -13.34 25.75 12.92
C PRO A 230 -12.44 26.71 12.14
N ASN A 231 -12.18 26.39 10.86
CA ASN A 231 -11.23 27.14 10.01
C ASN A 231 -9.82 27.29 10.62
N GLY A 232 -9.48 26.48 11.61
CA GLY A 232 -8.25 26.61 12.40
C GLY A 232 -8.19 27.86 13.27
N ASP A 233 -9.29 28.56 13.49
CA ASP A 233 -9.34 29.73 14.36
C ASP A 233 -9.32 29.29 15.83
N ILE A 234 -8.13 29.38 16.44
CA ILE A 234 -7.90 28.97 17.82
C ILE A 234 -8.58 29.86 18.88
N SER A 235 -9.28 30.92 18.45
CA SER A 235 -10.16 31.73 19.31
C SER A 235 -11.57 31.14 19.45
N GLN A 236 -11.99 30.29 18.51
CA GLN A 236 -13.27 29.60 18.53
C GLN A 236 -13.27 28.40 19.50
N PRO A 237 -14.44 27.90 19.91
CA PRO A 237 -14.52 26.62 20.61
C PRO A 237 -14.07 25.46 19.70
N LEU A 238 -13.65 24.35 20.34
CA LEU A 238 -13.43 23.09 19.63
C LEU A 238 -14.76 22.55 19.11
N GLU A 239 -14.73 22.02 17.89
CA GLU A 239 -15.85 21.32 17.28
C GLU A 239 -15.46 19.89 16.91
N GLU A 240 -16.48 19.06 16.69
CA GLU A 240 -16.32 17.66 16.33
C GLU A 240 -16.26 17.49 14.82
N PHE A 241 -15.20 16.85 14.37
CA PHE A 241 -15.02 16.41 13.00
C PHE A 241 -14.87 14.90 12.99
N ARG A 242 -14.99 14.26 11.83
CA ARG A 242 -14.72 12.83 11.67
C ARG A 242 -14.04 12.54 10.34
N MET A 243 -13.15 11.56 10.34
CA MET A 243 -12.57 11.05 9.09
C MET A 243 -13.64 10.24 8.34
N THR A 244 -13.69 10.38 7.01
CA THR A 244 -14.60 9.66 6.11
C THR A 244 -13.93 8.50 5.38
N VAL A 245 -12.65 8.29 5.66
CA VAL A 245 -11.73 7.37 4.98
C VAL A 245 -10.91 6.59 5.99
N HIS A 246 -10.31 5.47 5.57
CA HIS A 246 -9.30 4.79 6.35
C HIS A 246 -8.09 5.72 6.51
N LEU A 247 -7.63 5.88 7.75
CA LEU A 247 -6.68 6.92 8.12
C LEU A 247 -5.33 6.35 8.58
N PHE A 248 -4.28 7.16 8.48
CA PHE A 248 -2.97 6.79 9.01
C PHE A 248 -2.98 6.77 10.55
N GLY A 249 -2.68 5.61 11.13
CA GLY A 249 -2.63 5.40 12.57
C GLY A 249 -3.52 4.25 13.04
N ALA A 250 -4.56 3.90 12.26
CA ALA A 250 -5.36 2.70 12.52
C ALA A 250 -4.63 1.44 12.03
N VAL A 251 -4.61 0.40 12.87
CA VAL A 251 -3.86 -0.84 12.61
C VAL A 251 -4.40 -1.62 11.40
N SER A 252 -5.69 -1.47 11.09
CA SER A 252 -6.35 -2.14 9.96
C SER A 252 -6.19 -1.43 8.61
N SER A 253 -5.89 -0.12 8.61
CA SER A 253 -5.87 0.69 7.39
C SER A 253 -4.94 0.15 6.30
N PRO A 254 -3.71 -0.34 6.60
CA PRO A 254 -2.83 -0.89 5.57
C PRO A 254 -3.45 -2.09 4.85
N SER A 255 -4.01 -3.05 5.60
CA SER A 255 -4.62 -4.24 5.00
C SER A 255 -5.91 -3.92 4.25
N CYS A 256 -6.73 -2.98 4.74
CA CYS A 256 -7.93 -2.51 4.02
C CYS A 256 -7.56 -1.84 2.69
N ALA A 257 -6.53 -0.99 2.67
CA ALA A 257 -6.07 -0.31 1.47
C ALA A 257 -5.46 -1.27 0.44
N ASN A 258 -4.62 -2.21 0.89
CA ASN A 258 -4.05 -3.24 0.01
C ASN A 258 -5.14 -4.17 -0.55
N PHE A 259 -6.11 -4.55 0.28
CA PHE A 259 -7.27 -5.33 -0.19
C PHE A 259 -8.01 -4.60 -1.30
N ALA A 260 -8.35 -3.32 -1.11
CA ALA A 260 -9.05 -2.53 -2.13
C ALA A 260 -8.23 -2.36 -3.41
N LEU A 261 -6.91 -2.17 -3.31
CA LEU A 261 -6.02 -2.09 -4.48
C LEU A 261 -6.01 -3.42 -5.26
N ARG A 262 -5.87 -4.56 -4.57
CA ARG A 262 -5.94 -5.89 -5.19
C ARG A 262 -7.33 -6.15 -5.80
N LYS A 263 -8.40 -5.79 -5.09
CA LYS A 263 -9.78 -5.89 -5.59
C LYS A 263 -9.99 -5.07 -6.86
N THR A 264 -9.28 -3.95 -7.01
CA THR A 264 -9.31 -3.14 -8.24
C THR A 264 -8.79 -3.93 -9.43
N ALA A 265 -7.72 -4.72 -9.25
CA ALA A 265 -7.23 -5.60 -10.29
C ALA A 265 -8.23 -6.74 -10.57
N ASP A 266 -8.71 -7.42 -9.52
CA ASP A 266 -9.67 -8.53 -9.64
C ASP A 266 -10.95 -8.11 -10.39
N ASP A 267 -11.50 -6.92 -10.10
CA ASP A 267 -12.72 -6.40 -10.75
C ASP A 267 -12.52 -6.03 -12.23
N ASN A 268 -11.26 -5.91 -12.66
CA ASN A 268 -10.87 -5.60 -14.03
C ASN A 268 -10.28 -6.82 -14.78
N GLU A 269 -10.35 -8.02 -14.18
CA GLU A 269 -9.93 -9.26 -14.83
C GLU A 269 -10.69 -9.48 -16.14
N GLY A 270 -9.97 -9.84 -17.20
CA GLY A 270 -10.50 -10.04 -18.55
C GLY A 270 -10.87 -8.76 -19.32
N LYS A 271 -10.68 -7.56 -18.73
CA LYS A 271 -10.99 -6.27 -19.38
C LYS A 271 -9.76 -5.48 -19.83
N VAL A 272 -8.60 -5.78 -19.25
CA VAL A 272 -7.33 -5.07 -19.47
C VAL A 272 -6.19 -6.07 -19.61
N ASP A 273 -5.01 -5.59 -20.01
CA ASP A 273 -3.85 -6.46 -20.20
C ASP A 273 -3.49 -7.20 -18.88
N PRO A 274 -3.29 -8.54 -18.91
CA PRO A 274 -2.85 -9.30 -17.75
C PRO A 274 -1.57 -8.77 -17.08
N GLU A 275 -0.68 -8.11 -17.84
CA GLU A 275 0.52 -7.50 -17.28
C GLU A 275 0.20 -6.31 -16.36
N VAL A 276 -0.84 -5.53 -16.66
CA VAL A 276 -1.30 -4.42 -15.81
C VAL A 276 -1.83 -4.96 -14.48
N LEU A 277 -2.65 -6.01 -14.54
CA LEU A 277 -3.19 -6.67 -13.35
C LEU A 277 -2.09 -7.29 -12.50
N SER A 278 -1.15 -8.00 -13.15
CA SER A 278 0.03 -8.56 -12.50
C SER A 278 0.88 -7.47 -11.83
N THR A 279 1.02 -6.30 -12.46
CA THR A 279 1.73 -5.16 -11.89
C THR A 279 1.05 -4.67 -10.61
N ILE A 280 -0.29 -4.55 -10.58
CA ILE A 280 -1.02 -4.18 -9.36
C ILE A 280 -0.80 -5.20 -8.23
N HIS A 281 -0.85 -6.50 -8.56
CA HIS A 281 -0.69 -7.54 -7.55
C HIS A 281 0.74 -7.66 -7.02
N ASN A 282 1.76 -7.47 -7.86
CA ASN A 282 3.12 -7.91 -7.58
C ASN A 282 4.17 -6.80 -7.52
N ASN A 283 3.87 -5.59 -8.01
CA ASN A 283 4.87 -4.53 -8.17
C ASN A 283 4.65 -3.31 -7.26
N PHE A 284 3.61 -3.33 -6.44
CA PHE A 284 3.43 -2.35 -5.37
C PHE A 284 4.11 -2.80 -4.07
N TYR A 285 4.92 -1.92 -3.50
CA TYR A 285 5.37 -1.99 -2.10
C TYR A 285 4.64 -0.89 -1.31
N VAL A 286 3.57 -1.27 -0.61
CA VAL A 286 2.63 -0.33 0.00
C VAL A 286 2.06 0.63 -1.07
N ASP A 287 2.45 1.91 -1.05
CA ASP A 287 2.00 2.96 -1.96
C ASP A 287 2.92 3.15 -3.17
N ASP A 288 4.13 2.59 -3.17
CA ASP A 288 5.11 2.73 -4.25
C ASP A 288 4.97 1.61 -5.29
N CYS A 289 4.70 1.96 -6.55
CA CYS A 289 4.77 1.06 -7.70
C CYS A 289 6.18 1.08 -8.30
N LEU A 290 6.78 -0.09 -8.50
CA LEU A 290 8.07 -0.25 -9.19
C LEU A 290 7.98 -1.36 -10.24
N LYS A 291 8.11 -1.00 -11.51
CA LYS A 291 8.01 -1.94 -12.63
C LYS A 291 9.04 -1.63 -13.71
N SER A 292 9.54 -2.65 -14.38
CA SER A 292 10.32 -2.51 -15.60
C SER A 292 9.78 -3.43 -16.70
N VAL A 293 10.01 -3.02 -17.95
CA VAL A 293 9.57 -3.69 -19.18
C VAL A 293 10.64 -3.56 -20.27
N SER A 294 10.54 -4.40 -21.31
CA SER A 294 11.62 -4.58 -22.29
C SER A 294 11.87 -3.37 -23.19
N ASP A 295 10.85 -2.53 -23.43
CA ASP A 295 10.95 -1.39 -24.34
C ASP A 295 10.01 -0.22 -23.97
N GLU A 296 10.27 0.95 -24.57
CA GLU A 296 9.56 2.19 -24.27
C GLU A 296 8.09 2.15 -24.67
N LYS A 297 7.74 1.42 -25.74
CA LYS A 297 6.36 1.35 -26.22
C LYS A 297 5.50 0.57 -25.22
N GLN A 298 6.00 -0.55 -24.72
CA GLN A 298 5.35 -1.30 -23.65
C GLN A 298 5.21 -0.46 -22.39
N ALA A 299 6.25 0.30 -22.01
CA ALA A 299 6.20 1.15 -20.82
C ALA A 299 5.11 2.22 -20.94
N ILE A 300 5.00 2.90 -22.08
CA ILE A 300 3.97 3.93 -22.31
C ILE A 300 2.56 3.32 -22.22
N MET A 301 2.33 2.17 -22.86
CA MET A 301 1.03 1.48 -22.81
C MET A 301 0.68 1.05 -21.38
N LEU A 302 1.62 0.40 -20.69
CA LEU A 302 1.46 -0.04 -19.31
C LEU A 302 1.12 1.12 -18.38
N VAL A 303 1.83 2.26 -18.48
CA VAL A 303 1.57 3.43 -17.64
C VAL A 303 0.15 3.96 -17.85
N GLN A 304 -0.28 4.11 -19.11
CA GLN A 304 -1.62 4.62 -19.43
C GLN A 304 -2.71 3.69 -18.90
N GLU A 305 -2.58 2.38 -19.10
CA GLU A 305 -3.54 1.40 -18.60
C GLU A 305 -3.52 1.31 -17.07
N LEU A 306 -2.34 1.38 -16.44
CA LEU A 306 -2.24 1.35 -14.98
C LEU A 306 -2.91 2.56 -14.34
N ILE A 307 -2.74 3.76 -14.90
CA ILE A 307 -3.46 4.97 -14.48
C ILE A 307 -4.97 4.74 -14.60
N ALA A 308 -5.44 4.25 -15.75
CA ALA A 308 -6.86 4.04 -16.00
C ALA A 308 -7.46 3.00 -15.04
N VAL A 309 -6.82 1.85 -14.85
CA VAL A 309 -7.30 0.75 -13.99
C VAL A 309 -7.31 1.19 -12.53
N CYS A 310 -6.22 1.76 -12.02
CA CYS A 310 -6.15 2.25 -10.64
C CYS A 310 -7.19 3.34 -10.39
N ALA A 311 -7.40 4.25 -11.34
CA ALA A 311 -8.44 5.28 -11.24
C ALA A 311 -9.85 4.68 -11.12
N THR A 312 -10.12 3.51 -11.73
CA THR A 312 -11.41 2.85 -11.53
C THR A 312 -11.65 2.49 -10.07
N GLY A 313 -10.61 2.14 -9.30
CA GLY A 313 -10.70 1.83 -7.87
C GLY A 313 -10.58 3.03 -6.95
N GLY A 314 -10.45 4.24 -7.52
CA GLY A 314 -10.21 5.48 -6.78
C GLY A 314 -8.74 5.71 -6.44
N PHE A 315 -7.82 4.88 -6.94
CA PHE A 315 -6.39 5.01 -6.67
C PHE A 315 -5.74 5.93 -7.71
N LYS A 316 -5.39 7.14 -7.28
CA LYS A 316 -4.68 8.10 -8.13
C LYS A 316 -3.17 7.88 -8.05
N LEU A 317 -2.56 7.54 -9.17
CA LEU A 317 -1.10 7.45 -9.31
C LEU A 317 -0.50 8.83 -9.56
N THR A 318 0.65 9.09 -8.95
CA THR A 318 1.36 10.37 -9.02
C THR A 318 2.86 10.16 -8.87
N LYS A 319 3.63 11.25 -8.90
CA LYS A 319 5.10 11.29 -8.79
C LYS A 319 5.79 10.31 -9.73
N TRP A 320 5.33 10.25 -10.97
CA TRP A 320 5.90 9.34 -11.97
C TRP A 320 7.39 9.64 -12.22
N VAL A 321 8.18 8.57 -12.29
CA VAL A 321 9.62 8.59 -12.62
C VAL A 321 9.90 7.49 -13.64
N SER A 322 10.78 7.75 -14.62
CA SER A 322 11.32 6.73 -15.52
C SER A 322 12.76 7.06 -15.90
N ASN A 323 13.53 6.04 -16.27
CA ASN A 323 14.84 6.21 -16.88
C ASN A 323 14.77 6.56 -18.38
N SER A 324 13.59 6.45 -19.01
CA SER A 324 13.35 6.91 -20.38
C SER A 324 12.66 8.27 -20.41
N ARG A 325 13.27 9.21 -21.15
CA ARG A 325 12.68 10.54 -21.40
C ARG A 325 11.41 10.45 -22.25
N ASN A 326 11.34 9.50 -23.17
CA ASN A 326 10.17 9.31 -24.03
C ASN A 326 8.98 8.81 -23.21
N VAL A 327 9.22 7.88 -22.28
CA VAL A 327 8.19 7.40 -21.35
C VAL A 327 7.70 8.55 -20.46
N LEU A 328 8.60 9.31 -19.83
CA LEU A 328 8.21 10.46 -19.02
C LEU A 328 7.43 11.52 -19.80
N ALA A 329 7.81 11.79 -21.06
CA ALA A 329 7.14 12.77 -21.91
C ALA A 329 5.68 12.40 -22.22
N SER A 330 5.32 11.10 -22.14
CA SER A 330 3.95 10.61 -22.34
C SER A 330 3.01 10.87 -21.15
N ILE A 331 3.55 11.21 -19.98
CA ILE A 331 2.81 11.40 -18.73
C ILE A 331 2.56 12.90 -18.51
N PRO A 332 1.39 13.36 -18.03
CA PRO A 332 1.15 14.78 -17.74
C PRO A 332 2.15 15.36 -16.74
N GLU A 333 2.59 16.61 -16.93
CA GLU A 333 3.65 17.23 -16.11
C GLU A 333 3.30 17.31 -14.63
N GLU A 334 2.03 17.55 -14.31
CA GLU A 334 1.48 17.61 -12.97
C GLU A 334 1.54 16.27 -12.22
N GLU A 335 1.64 15.15 -12.93
CA GLU A 335 1.74 13.81 -12.35
C GLU A 335 3.19 13.31 -12.25
N ARG A 336 4.15 14.00 -12.85
CA ARG A 336 5.59 13.66 -12.79
C ARG A 336 6.19 14.04 -11.43
N SER A 337 7.21 13.30 -11.01
CA SER A 337 8.00 13.68 -9.84
C SER A 337 8.76 14.99 -10.09
N LYS A 338 8.76 15.87 -9.07
CA LYS A 338 9.59 17.09 -9.07
C LYS A 338 11.04 16.82 -8.63
N GLU A 339 11.31 15.66 -8.04
CA GLU A 339 12.64 15.23 -7.60
C GLU A 339 13.20 14.21 -8.61
N MET A 340 14.46 14.38 -9.05
CA MET A 340 15.12 13.53 -10.04
C MET A 340 15.79 12.30 -9.37
N ASN A 341 15.58 11.11 -9.95
CA ASN A 341 16.37 9.88 -9.81
C ASN A 341 16.62 9.33 -8.39
N SER A 342 15.58 8.90 -7.67
CA SER A 342 15.79 7.88 -6.63
C SER A 342 14.62 6.91 -6.53
N ALA A 343 14.92 5.61 -6.66
CA ALA A 343 14.00 4.51 -6.40
C ALA A 343 14.18 4.07 -4.95
N LEU A 344 13.24 4.37 -4.05
CA LEU A 344 13.32 3.94 -2.64
C LEU A 344 14.63 4.35 -1.92
N GLY A 345 15.27 5.44 -2.35
CA GLY A 345 16.57 5.90 -1.84
C GLY A 345 17.80 5.31 -2.55
N LEU A 346 17.63 4.48 -3.58
CA LEU A 346 18.68 4.02 -4.48
C LEU A 346 18.77 4.96 -5.69
N GLN A 347 19.96 5.52 -5.94
CA GLN A 347 20.24 6.17 -7.21
C GLN A 347 20.39 5.09 -8.28
N TRP A 348 19.63 5.23 -9.37
CA TRP A 348 19.78 4.40 -10.55
C TRP A 348 20.48 5.21 -11.61
N ASP A 349 21.78 4.99 -11.75
CA ASP A 349 22.54 5.43 -12.91
C ASP A 349 22.44 4.32 -13.97
N THR A 350 21.94 4.69 -15.14
CA THR A 350 22.11 3.93 -16.39
C THR A 350 23.56 3.92 -16.82
#